data_AF-A2D638-F1
#
_entry.id   AF-A2D638-F1
#
_cell.length_a   1.000
_cell.length_b   1.000
_cell.length_c   1.000
_cell.angle_alpha   90.00
_cell.angle_beta   90.00
_cell.angle_gamma   90.00
#
_symmetry.space_group_name_H-M   'P 1'
#
loop_
_entity.id
_entity.type
_entity.pdbx_description
1 polymer ?
#
loop_
_entity_poly.entity_id
_entity_poly.type
_entity_poly.pdbx_seq_one_letter_code
_entity_poly.pdbx_strand_id
1 'polypeptide(L)'
;LVKGQVTTKYYRFLAKHGGWVWVQSYATIVHNSRSSRPHCIVSVNYVLTDTEYKGLQLSLDQISVSKPAFSYTSSSTPTMTDNRKGAKSRLSSSKSKSRTSPYPQ
;
A
#
# COMPACT_ATOMS: atom_id res chain seq x y z
N LEU A 1 -18.48 -20.32 10.34
CA LEU A 1 -17.14 -19.80 9.97
C LEU A 1 -16.11 -20.47 10.85
N VAL A 2 -15.04 -20.99 10.27
CA VAL A 2 -13.93 -21.59 11.03
C VAL A 2 -13.04 -20.47 11.57
N LYS A 3 -12.41 -20.67 12.74
CA LYS A 3 -11.48 -19.71 13.33
C LYS A 3 -10.39 -19.34 12.32
N GLY A 4 -10.23 -18.05 12.03
CA GLY A 4 -9.29 -17.56 11.01
C GLY A 4 -9.86 -17.48 9.59
N GLN A 5 -11.17 -17.70 9.40
CA GLN A 5 -11.88 -17.46 8.14
C GLN A 5 -13.03 -16.47 8.36
N VAL A 6 -13.22 -15.55 7.42
CA VAL A 6 -14.30 -14.56 7.48
C VAL A 6 -14.84 -14.25 6.09
N THR A 7 -16.14 -13.99 6.04
CA THR A 7 -16.82 -13.40 4.90
C THR A 7 -17.27 -11.99 5.29
N THR A 8 -16.89 -11.00 4.49
CA THR A 8 -17.33 -9.62 4.73
C THR A 8 -18.80 -9.44 4.34
N LYS A 9 -19.43 -8.39 4.86
CA LYS A 9 -20.62 -7.82 4.20
C LYS A 9 -20.21 -7.16 2.89
N TYR A 10 -21.19 -6.79 2.08
CA TYR A 10 -20.95 -5.98 0.88
C TYR A 10 -20.39 -4.63 1.27
N TYR A 11 -19.30 -4.24 0.63
CA TYR A 11 -18.66 -2.96 0.85
C TYR A 11 -18.27 -2.31 -0.48
N ARG A 12 -18.00 -1.00 -0.42
CA ARG A 12 -17.59 -0.21 -1.59
C ARG A 12 -16.08 -0.23 -1.73
N PHE A 13 -15.61 -0.63 -2.90
CA PHE A 13 -14.21 -0.51 -3.28
C PHE A 13 -14.07 0.66 -4.26
N LEU A 14 -13.31 1.69 -3.87
CA LEU A 14 -13.18 2.93 -4.65
C LEU A 14 -12.40 2.68 -5.94
N ALA A 15 -12.94 3.15 -7.06
CA ALA A 15 -12.28 3.06 -8.36
C ALA A 15 -11.33 4.24 -8.57
N LYS A 16 -10.24 4.04 -9.31
CA LYS A 16 -9.17 5.05 -9.46
C LYS A 16 -9.64 6.41 -9.98
N HIS A 17 -10.63 6.44 -10.85
CA HIS A 17 -11.07 7.66 -11.54
C HIS A 17 -12.41 8.22 -11.02
N GLY A 18 -12.84 7.78 -9.83
CA GLY A 18 -14.14 8.13 -9.25
C GLY A 18 -15.09 6.94 -9.20
N GLY A 19 -16.09 7.02 -8.34
CA GLY A 19 -17.07 5.97 -8.12
C GLY A 19 -16.56 4.79 -7.27
N TRP A 20 -17.35 3.71 -7.27
CA TRP A 20 -17.02 2.46 -6.57
C TRP A 20 -17.60 1.23 -7.28
N VAL A 21 -17.07 0.06 -6.94
CA VAL A 21 -17.68 -1.24 -7.21
C VAL A 21 -18.10 -1.88 -5.89
N TRP A 22 -19.18 -2.67 -5.90
CA TRP A 22 -19.55 -3.47 -4.75
C TRP A 22 -18.75 -4.77 -4.72
N VAL A 23 -18.16 -5.06 -3.57
CA VAL A 23 -17.30 -6.23 -3.36
C VAL A 23 -17.78 -7.03 -2.14
N GLN A 24 -17.66 -8.34 -2.24
CA GLN A 24 -17.65 -9.25 -1.09
C GLN A 24 -16.32 -10.00 -1.06
N SER A 25 -15.67 -10.05 0.11
CA SER A 25 -14.39 -10.73 0.26
C SER A 25 -14.49 -11.90 1.20
N TYR A 26 -13.90 -13.02 0.80
CA TYR A 26 -13.65 -14.16 1.67
C TYR A 26 -12.17 -14.15 2.03
N ALA A 27 -11.86 -14.00 3.31
CA ALA A 27 -10.50 -13.90 3.79
C ALA A 27 -10.18 -15.04 4.75
N THR A 28 -8.97 -15.58 4.64
CA THR A 28 -8.46 -16.60 5.55
C THR A 28 -7.02 -16.30 5.95
N ILE A 29 -6.70 -16.59 7.21
CA ILE A 29 -5.33 -16.59 7.71
C ILE A 29 -4.70 -17.93 7.35
N VAL A 30 -3.58 -17.90 6.64
CA VAL A 30 -2.77 -19.09 6.33
C VAL A 30 -1.39 -18.97 6.97
N HIS A 31 -0.82 -20.11 7.35
CA HIS A 31 0.52 -20.16 7.91
C HIS A 31 1.54 -20.17 6.77
N ASN A 32 2.45 -19.19 6.77
CA ASN A 32 3.49 -19.12 5.74
C ASN A 32 4.81 -19.66 6.30
N SER A 33 4.91 -20.99 6.39
CA SER A 33 6.09 -21.68 6.92
C SER A 33 7.37 -21.48 6.11
N ARG A 34 7.27 -20.92 4.89
CA ARG A 34 8.42 -20.64 4.01
C ARG A 34 8.99 -19.22 4.16
N SER A 35 8.43 -18.39 5.05
CA SER A 35 8.90 -17.02 5.28
C SER A 35 9.06 -16.73 6.77
N SER A 36 9.80 -15.67 7.13
CA SER A 36 9.90 -15.20 8.52
C SER A 36 8.59 -14.65 9.09
N ARG A 37 7.52 -14.57 8.27
CA ARG A 37 6.19 -14.14 8.69
C ARG A 37 5.34 -15.37 9.05
N PRO A 38 4.95 -15.54 10.33
CA PRO A 38 4.25 -16.74 10.77
C PRO A 38 2.85 -16.90 10.13
N HIS A 39 2.20 -15.79 9.74
CA HIS A 39 0.85 -15.78 9.18
C HIS A 39 0.72 -14.76 8.03
N CYS A 40 -0.05 -15.10 6.99
CA CYS A 40 -0.53 -14.15 6.00
C CYS A 40 -2.04 -14.27 5.80
N ILE A 41 -2.66 -13.21 5.27
CA ILE A 41 -4.08 -13.20 4.93
C ILE A 41 -4.19 -13.36 3.42
N VAL A 42 -4.92 -14.38 2.99
CA VAL A 42 -5.31 -14.58 1.59
C VAL A 42 -6.76 -14.19 1.46
N SER A 43 -7.08 -13.33 0.49
CA SER A 43 -8.46 -12.91 0.20
C SER A 43 -8.86 -13.22 -1.24
N VAL A 44 -10.06 -13.75 -1.40
CA VAL A 44 -10.76 -13.84 -2.68
C VAL A 44 -11.79 -12.71 -2.70
N ASN A 45 -11.70 -11.82 -3.70
CA ASN A 45 -12.55 -10.64 -3.81
C ASN A 45 -13.51 -10.82 -4.98
N TYR A 46 -14.80 -10.97 -4.69
CA TYR A 46 -15.85 -11.06 -5.69
C TYR A 46 -16.37 -9.66 -6.00
N VAL A 47 -16.13 -9.22 -7.23
CA VAL A 47 -16.68 -7.96 -7.75
C VAL A 47 -18.11 -8.23 -8.21
N LEU A 48 -19.07 -7.54 -7.60
CA LEU A 48 -20.51 -7.80 -7.77
C LEU A 48 -21.15 -6.86 -8.78
N THR A 49 -20.58 -5.66 -8.97
CA THR A 49 -21.13 -4.62 -9.85
C THR A 49 -20.05 -3.99 -10.71
N ASP A 50 -20.48 -3.38 -11.82
CA ASP A 50 -19.69 -2.39 -12.52
C ASP A 50 -19.45 -1.14 -11.67
N THR A 51 -18.58 -0.25 -12.15
CA THR A 51 -18.30 1.01 -11.46
C THR A 51 -19.51 1.94 -11.50
N GLU A 52 -20.08 2.18 -10.32
CA GLU A 52 -21.18 3.11 -10.09
C GLU A 52 -20.63 4.53 -9.86
N TYR A 53 -21.37 5.54 -10.33
CA TYR A 53 -21.05 6.97 -10.10
C TYR A 53 -19.62 7.36 -10.49
N LYS A 54 -19.16 6.97 -11.69
CA LYS A 54 -17.78 7.18 -12.19
C LYS A 54 -17.24 8.62 -12.05
N GLY A 55 -18.10 9.64 -12.05
CA GLY A 55 -17.70 11.05 -11.88
C GLY A 55 -17.60 11.53 -10.44
N LEU A 56 -18.05 10.73 -9.47
CA LEU A 56 -18.07 11.10 -8.05
C LEU A 56 -16.75 10.74 -7.38
N GLN A 57 -15.99 11.74 -6.96
CA GLN A 57 -14.73 11.57 -6.23
C GLN A 57 -14.99 11.67 -4.73
N LEU A 58 -14.66 10.60 -4.01
CA LEU A 58 -14.82 10.49 -2.55
C LEU A 58 -13.48 10.52 -1.80
N SER A 59 -12.36 10.29 -2.49
CA SER A 59 -11.00 10.35 -1.94
C SER A 59 -10.10 11.26 -2.78
N LEU A 60 -9.11 11.89 -2.14
CA LEU A 60 -8.08 12.69 -2.80
C LEU A 60 -7.31 11.90 -3.87
N ASP A 61 -7.13 10.59 -3.65
CA ASP A 61 -6.47 9.69 -4.60
C ASP A 61 -7.22 9.53 -5.93
N GLN A 62 -8.50 9.90 -5.97
CA GLN A 62 -9.32 9.88 -7.20
C GLN A 62 -9.27 11.22 -7.97
N ILE A 63 -8.85 12.29 -7.30
CA ILE A 63 -8.75 13.65 -7.87
C ILE A 63 -7.43 13.81 -8.63
N SER A 64 -6.40 13.09 -8.21
CA SER A 64 -5.09 13.16 -8.84
C SER A 64 -5.00 12.23 -10.06
N VAL A 65 -4.94 12.81 -11.26
CA VAL A 65 -4.38 12.11 -12.43
C VAL A 65 -2.85 12.07 -12.27
N SER A 66 -2.33 11.48 -11.19
CA SER A 66 -0.87 11.44 -10.99
C SER A 66 -0.39 10.19 -10.26
N LYS A 67 0.31 9.37 -11.08
CA LYS A 67 1.22 8.25 -10.78
C LYS A 67 0.66 7.08 -9.94
N PRO A 68 0.91 5.83 -10.38
CA PRO A 68 0.56 4.67 -9.57
C PRO A 68 1.28 4.76 -8.22
N ALA A 69 0.54 4.56 -7.13
CA ALA A 69 1.02 4.63 -5.75
C ALA A 69 2.10 3.58 -5.41
N PHE A 70 2.45 2.68 -6.34
CA PHE A 70 3.55 1.75 -6.21
C PHE A 70 4.30 1.64 -7.54
N SER A 71 5.43 2.34 -7.64
CA SER A 71 6.51 1.89 -8.51
C SER A 71 7.36 0.92 -7.69
N TYR A 72 7.24 -0.38 -7.95
CA TYR A 72 8.26 -1.33 -7.52
C TYR A 72 9.52 -0.99 -8.33
N THR A 73 10.37 -0.12 -7.79
CA THR A 73 11.69 0.14 -8.36
C THR A 73 12.55 -1.10 -8.07
N SER A 74 12.64 -1.99 -9.05
CA SER A 74 13.72 -2.96 -9.13
C SER A 74 15.03 -2.18 -9.08
N SER A 75 15.80 -2.38 -8.01
CA SER A 75 17.10 -1.76 -7.81
C SER A 75 18.11 -2.29 -8.83
N SER A 76 18.23 -1.63 -9.98
CA SER A 76 19.37 -1.78 -10.88
C SER A 76 20.37 -0.65 -10.63
N THR A 77 21.43 -0.98 -9.87
CA THR A 77 22.83 -0.53 -9.96
C THR A 77 23.13 0.95 -10.28
N PRO A 78 23.87 1.69 -9.42
CA PRO A 78 24.42 2.98 -9.80
C PRO A 78 25.76 2.80 -10.53
N THR A 79 25.80 3.15 -11.82
CA THR A 79 27.03 3.51 -12.52
C THR A 79 27.43 4.94 -12.17
N MET A 80 28.71 5.11 -11.83
CA MET A 80 29.41 6.36 -11.52
C MET A 80 29.21 7.47 -12.57
N THR A 81 29.21 8.74 -12.14
CA THR A 81 29.97 9.86 -12.75
C THR A 81 29.78 11.18 -11.97
N ASP A 82 30.82 11.53 -11.22
CA ASP A 82 31.60 12.78 -11.15
C ASP A 82 30.99 14.21 -11.10
N ASN A 83 31.55 14.96 -10.14
CA ASN A 83 31.94 16.39 -10.10
C ASN A 83 30.93 17.55 -10.09
N ARG A 84 30.90 18.34 -8.99
CA ARG A 84 31.46 19.73 -8.90
C ARG A 84 31.09 20.48 -7.60
N LYS A 85 32.15 20.89 -6.87
CA LYS A 85 32.42 22.14 -6.10
C LYS A 85 31.37 22.75 -5.14
N GLY A 86 31.79 22.99 -3.89
CA GLY A 86 31.23 24.03 -3.00
C GLY A 86 31.68 23.90 -1.54
N ALA A 87 32.24 24.96 -0.96
CA ALA A 87 32.99 24.96 0.30
C ALA A 87 32.13 24.90 1.60
N LYS A 88 32.83 24.60 2.70
CA LYS A 88 32.36 24.31 4.07
C LYS A 88 31.56 25.44 4.74
N SER A 89 30.52 25.08 5.48
CA SER A 89 30.22 25.66 6.80
C SER A 89 29.54 24.62 7.71
N ARG A 90 30.00 24.55 8.96
CA ARG A 90 29.53 23.61 9.99
C ARG A 90 28.29 24.18 10.65
N LEU A 91 27.24 23.39 10.79
CA LEU A 91 26.22 23.57 11.83
C LEU A 91 25.81 22.19 12.38
N SER A 92 25.93 22.10 13.70
CA SER A 92 25.60 20.98 14.57
C SER A 92 24.10 20.71 14.61
N SER A 93 23.68 19.45 14.48
CA SER A 93 22.53 18.91 15.23
C SER A 93 22.51 17.39 15.17
N SER A 94 22.28 16.80 16.34
CA SER A 94 22.27 15.37 16.65
C SER A 94 21.21 14.61 15.84
N LYS A 95 21.61 13.49 15.23
CA LYS A 95 20.67 12.53 14.63
C LYS A 95 20.63 11.26 15.48
N SER A 96 19.66 11.20 16.38
CA SER A 96 19.16 9.94 16.94
C SER A 96 17.67 10.07 17.19
N LYS A 97 16.86 9.82 16.16
CA LYS A 97 15.46 9.42 16.35
C LYS A 97 15.28 8.05 15.70
N SER A 98 15.25 7.05 16.57
CA SER A 98 14.77 5.71 16.32
C SER A 98 13.40 5.77 15.63
N ARG A 99 13.27 5.19 14.45
CA ARG A 99 11.97 4.84 13.87
C ARG A 99 11.35 3.76 14.76
N THR A 100 10.42 4.13 15.62
CA THR A 100 9.53 3.17 16.27
C THR A 100 8.57 2.59 15.22
N SER A 101 8.50 1.26 15.17
CA SER A 101 7.54 0.52 14.36
C SER A 101 6.10 0.96 14.72
N PRO A 102 5.20 1.12 13.73
CA PRO A 102 3.81 1.54 13.98
C PRO A 102 2.93 0.43 14.59
N TYR A 103 3.51 -0.72 14.95
CA TYR A 103 2.77 -1.83 15.56
C TYR A 103 3.33 -2.14 16.94
N PRO A 104 2.49 -2.11 18.00
CA PRO A 104 2.88 -2.60 19.32
C PRO A 104 3.06 -4.12 19.30
N GLN A 105 4.09 -4.60 20.01
CA GLN A 105 4.33 -6.02 20.28
C GLN A 105 3.39 -6.54 21.37
#